data_AF-A0A946IVD0-F1
#
_entry.id   AF-A0A946IVD0-F1
#
_cell.length_a   1.000
_cell.length_b   1.000
_cell.length_c   1.000
_cell.angle_alpha   90.00
_cell.angle_beta   90.00
_cell.angle_gamma   90.00
#
_symmetry.space_group_name_H-M   'P 1'
#
loop_
_entity.id
_entity.type
_entity.pdbx_description
1 polymer ?
#
loop_
_entity_poly.entity_id
_entity_poly.type
_entity_poly.pdbx_seq_one_letter_code
_entity_poly.pdbx_strand_id
1 'polypeptide(L)'
;MEASISAALNVSILAMGVIFVVLVILIFTIKLLVKLIPYEAPPAPPARSVSASSPSSGQDDQVAAITATLAAHMGKRPDEFRIVNIQSH
;
A
#
# COMPACT_ATOMS: atom_id res chain seq x y z
N MET A 1 -16.46 -25.17 46.68
CA MET A 1 -16.12 -25.38 45.24
C MET A 1 -16.99 -24.50 44.35
N GLU A 2 -18.31 -24.44 44.58
CA GLU A 2 -19.27 -23.58 43.85
C GLU A 2 -18.90 -22.09 43.78
N ALA A 3 -18.43 -21.49 44.89
CA ALA A 3 -18.06 -20.06 44.93
C ALA A 3 -16.89 -19.73 43.98
N SER A 4 -15.95 -20.65 43.80
CA SER A 4 -14.80 -20.47 42.89
C SER A 4 -15.22 -20.54 41.42
N ILE A 5 -16.23 -21.37 41.11
CA ILE A 5 -16.78 -21.50 39.76
C ILE A 5 -17.53 -20.23 39.38
N SER A 6 -18.37 -19.70 40.27
CA SER A 6 -19.10 -18.44 40.02
C SER A 6 -18.16 -17.25 39.83
N ALA A 7 -17.10 -17.16 40.65
CA ALA A 7 -16.07 -16.13 40.48
C ALA A 7 -15.32 -16.28 39.14
N ALA A 8 -14.94 -17.50 38.76
CA ALA A 8 -14.26 -17.77 37.49
C ALA A 8 -15.13 -17.41 36.27
N LEU A 9 -16.43 -17.68 36.34
CA LEU A 9 -17.37 -17.33 35.28
C LEU A 9 -17.49 -15.81 35.11
N ASN A 10 -17.61 -15.06 36.21
CA ASN A 10 -17.65 -13.59 36.15
C ASN A 10 -16.37 -13.00 35.53
N VAL A 11 -15.20 -13.52 35.91
CA VAL A 11 -13.92 -13.08 35.33
C VAL A 11 -13.83 -13.44 33.85
N SER A 12 -14.28 -14.64 33.46
CA SER A 12 -14.29 -15.08 32.05
C SER A 12 -15.18 -14.20 31.18
N ILE A 13 -16.40 -13.89 31.64
CA ILE A 13 -17.34 -13.02 30.93
C ILE A 13 -16.76 -11.62 30.80
N LEU A 14 -16.17 -11.07 31.87
CA LEU A 14 -15.53 -9.76 31.83
C LEU A 14 -14.36 -9.74 30.84
N ALA A 15 -13.51 -10.75 30.85
CA ALA A 15 -12.38 -10.86 29.93
C ALA A 15 -12.83 -10.94 28.46
N MET A 16 -13.82 -11.78 28.16
CA MET A 16 -14.37 -11.88 26.81
C MET A 16 -15.02 -10.57 26.34
N GLY A 17 -15.73 -9.89 27.24
CA GLY A 17 -16.29 -8.57 26.97
C GLY A 17 -15.22 -7.53 26.67
N VAL A 18 -14.18 -7.44 27.50
CA VAL A 18 -13.07 -6.48 27.30
C VAL A 18 -12.34 -6.75 25.99
N ILE A 19 -12.01 -8.01 25.67
CA ILE A 19 -11.37 -8.37 24.40
C ILE A 19 -12.23 -7.90 23.22
N PHE A 20 -13.52 -8.20 23.25
CA PHE A 20 -14.43 -7.81 22.17
C PHE A 20 -14.49 -6.30 22.00
N VAL A 21 -14.63 -5.54 23.09
CA VAL A 21 -14.66 -4.07 23.06
C VAL A 21 -13.35 -3.50 22.50
N VAL A 22 -12.20 -4.00 22.94
CA VAL A 22 -10.89 -3.55 22.43
C VAL A 22 -10.77 -3.81 20.93
N LEU A 23 -11.16 -5.00 20.46
CA LEU A 23 -11.13 -5.34 19.04
C LEU A 23 -12.06 -4.44 18.22
N VAL A 24 -13.28 -4.19 18.71
CA VAL A 24 -14.23 -3.28 18.04
C VAL A 24 -13.67 -1.87 17.95
N ILE A 25 -13.09 -1.34 19.03
CA ILE A 25 -12.46 -0.01 19.04
C ILE A 25 -11.29 0.05 18.06
N LEU A 26 -10.42 -0.96 18.03
CA LEU A 26 -9.29 -1.03 17.09
C LEU A 26 -9.76 -1.00 15.64
N ILE A 27 -10.69 -1.88 15.28
CA ILE A 27 -11.22 -1.95 13.91
C ILE A 27 -11.91 -0.63 13.54
N PHE A 28 -12.72 -0.09 14.45
CA PHE A 28 -13.39 1.20 14.24
C PHE A 28 -12.38 2.32 14.00
N THR A 29 -11.31 2.36 14.79
CA THR A 29 -10.23 3.34 14.66
C THR A 29 -9.56 3.22 13.29
N ILE A 30 -9.21 2.01 12.86
CA ILE A 30 -8.63 1.79 11.51
C ILE A 30 -9.60 2.26 10.42
N LYS A 31 -10.90 1.92 10.51
CA LYS A 31 -11.90 2.37 9.54
C LYS A 31 -12.05 3.89 9.53
N LEU A 32 -11.96 4.53 10.70
CA LEU A 32 -12.03 5.98 10.82
C LEU A 32 -10.81 6.64 10.18
N LEU A 33 -9.60 6.12 10.42
CA LEU A 33 -8.37 6.60 9.80
C LEU A 33 -8.42 6.47 8.27
N VAL A 34 -8.88 5.33 7.74
CA VAL A 34 -9.05 5.11 6.29
C VAL A 34 -10.06 6.07 5.68
N LYS A 35 -11.09 6.45 6.44
CA LYS A 35 -12.10 7.40 5.97
C LYS A 35 -11.63 8.86 6.05
N LEU A 36 -10.79 9.21 7.02
CA LEU A 36 -10.22 10.57 7.16
C LEU A 36 -9.06 10.82 6.21
N ILE A 37 -8.22 9.83 5.96
CA ILE A 37 -7.15 9.86 4.95
C ILE A 37 -7.48 8.78 3.91
N PRO A 38 -8.40 9.06 2.99
CA PRO A 38 -8.60 8.19 1.85
C PRO A 38 -7.30 8.12 1.06
N TYR A 39 -6.82 6.90 0.83
CA TYR A 39 -5.67 6.66 -0.01
C TYR A 39 -6.04 6.98 -1.47
N GLU A 40 -5.62 8.15 -1.94
CA GLU A 40 -5.59 8.48 -3.36
C GLU A 40 -4.46 7.66 -4.00
N ALA A 41 -4.81 6.50 -4.55
CA ALA A 41 -3.87 5.74 -5.36
C ALA A 41 -3.44 6.61 -6.55
N PRO A 42 -2.13 6.83 -6.78
CA PRO A 42 -1.67 7.43 -8.02
C PRO A 42 -2.29 6.65 -9.19
N PRO A 43 -2.79 7.34 -10.23
CA PRO A 43 -3.50 6.72 -11.33
C PRO A 43 -2.69 5.53 -11.83
N ALA A 44 -3.31 4.34 -11.78
CA ALA A 44 -2.69 3.12 -12.26
C ALA A 44 -2.14 3.39 -13.66
N PRO A 45 -0.85 3.13 -13.93
CA PRO A 45 -0.30 3.28 -15.27
C PRO A 45 -1.23 2.56 -16.24
N PRO A 46 -1.61 3.20 -17.37
CA PRO A 46 -2.56 2.63 -18.30
C PRO A 46 -2.12 1.22 -18.64
N ALA A 47 -3.01 0.24 -18.42
CA ALA A 47 -2.76 -1.15 -18.70
C ALA A 47 -2.26 -1.23 -20.14
N ARG A 48 -0.97 -1.52 -20.31
CA ARG A 48 -0.35 -1.64 -21.61
C ARG A 48 -1.05 -2.81 -22.29
N SER A 49 -1.92 -2.50 -23.26
CA SER A 49 -2.43 -3.48 -24.19
C SER A 49 -1.21 -4.19 -24.77
N VAL A 50 -1.12 -5.49 -24.51
CA VAL A 50 -0.07 -6.34 -25.09
C VAL A 50 -0.37 -6.43 -26.58
N SER A 51 0.06 -5.43 -27.34
CA SER A 51 0.22 -5.52 -28.77
C SER A 51 1.55 -6.19 -29.02
N ALA A 52 1.48 -7.43 -29.48
CA ALA A 52 2.62 -8.20 -29.97
C ALA A 52 3.35 -7.41 -31.07
N SER A 53 4.54 -6.89 -30.78
CA SER A 53 5.62 -6.70 -31.77
C SER A 53 6.95 -6.26 -31.10
N SER A 54 8.00 -7.03 -31.40
CA SER A 54 9.42 -6.63 -31.43
C SER A 54 10.24 -6.62 -30.12
N PRO A 55 11.47 -7.20 -30.11
CA PRO A 55 12.27 -7.43 -28.90
C PRO A 55 13.13 -6.22 -28.44
N SER A 56 12.79 -4.98 -28.78
CA SER A 56 13.52 -3.79 -28.27
C SER A 56 12.85 -3.10 -27.08
N SER A 57 11.67 -3.56 -26.66
CA SER A 57 10.80 -2.91 -25.67
C SER A 57 11.34 -2.89 -24.24
N GLY A 58 12.27 -3.79 -23.89
CA GLY A 58 12.85 -3.84 -22.54
C GLY A 58 13.75 -2.65 -22.21
N GLN A 59 14.47 -2.10 -23.20
CA GLN A 59 15.37 -0.98 -22.97
C GLN A 59 14.60 0.35 -22.88
N ASP A 60 13.58 0.53 -23.72
CA ASP A 60 12.71 1.72 -23.68
C ASP A 60 11.92 1.81 -22.37
N ASP A 61 11.49 0.66 -21.84
CA ASP A 61 10.84 0.57 -20.53
C ASP A 61 11.77 0.96 -19.38
N GLN A 62 13.03 0.50 -19.44
CA GLN A 62 14.03 0.86 -18.46
C GLN A 62 14.36 2.36 -18.53
N VAL A 63 14.50 2.92 -19.72
CA VAL A 63 14.71 4.36 -19.97
C VAL A 63 13.54 5.16 -19.39
N ALA A 64 12.29 4.76 -19.67
CA ALA A 64 11.10 5.45 -19.17
C ALA A 64 10.98 5.41 -17.65
N ALA A 65 11.28 4.26 -17.02
CA ALA A 65 11.29 4.13 -15.56
C ALA A 65 12.38 5.00 -14.90
N ILE A 66 13.57 5.05 -15.50
CA ILE A 66 14.67 5.90 -15.03
C ILE A 66 14.30 7.38 -15.16
N THR A 67 13.79 7.81 -16.31
CA THR A 67 13.35 9.20 -16.52
C THR A 67 12.25 9.59 -15.53
N ALA A 68 11.25 8.73 -15.33
CA ALA A 68 10.15 9.01 -14.41
C ALA A 68 10.64 9.16 -12.96
N THR A 69 11.53 8.26 -12.53
CA THR A 69 12.12 8.31 -11.18
C THR A 69 13.00 9.54 -11.00
N LEU A 70 13.82 9.87 -12.00
CA LEU A 70 14.69 11.05 -11.99
C LEU A 70 13.90 12.35 -11.99
N ALA A 71 12.86 12.44 -12.80
CA ALA A 71 11.94 13.58 -12.85
C ALA A 71 11.23 13.79 -11.50
N ALA A 72 10.77 12.71 -10.88
CA ALA A 72 10.15 12.76 -9.55
C ALA A 72 11.14 13.21 -8.46
N HIS A 73 12.39 12.75 -8.50
CA HIS A 73 13.41 13.12 -7.51
C HIS A 73 13.90 14.57 -7.68
N MET A 74 13.99 15.06 -8.92
CA MET A 74 14.51 16.41 -9.21
C MET A 74 13.42 17.48 -9.34
N GLY A 75 12.13 17.10 -9.23
CA GLY A 75 11.00 18.03 -9.39
C GLY A 75 10.93 18.69 -10.77
N LYS A 76 11.63 18.15 -11.77
CA LYS A 76 11.74 18.66 -13.13
C LYS A 76 10.94 17.79 -14.09
N ARG A 77 10.51 18.38 -15.20
CA ARG A 77 9.66 17.69 -16.18
C ARG A 77 10.45 16.59 -16.91
N PRO A 78 9.84 15.42 -17.14
CA PRO A 78 10.46 14.32 -17.91
C PRO A 78 11.00 14.75 -19.29
N ASP A 79 10.37 15.73 -19.93
CA ASP A 79 10.79 16.30 -21.22
C ASP A 79 12.13 17.05 -21.20
N GLU A 80 12.63 17.45 -20.04
CA GLU A 80 13.95 18.11 -19.93
C GLU A 80 15.10 17.10 -19.91
N PHE A 81 14.81 15.81 -19.69
CA PHE A 81 15.83 14.77 -19.55
C PHE A 81 15.79 13.81 -20.75
N ARG A 82 16.92 13.71 -21.45
CA ARG A 82 17.11 12.75 -22.53
C ARG A 82 18.25 11.81 -22.18
N ILE A 83 17.92 10.53 -21.94
CA ILE A 83 18.91 9.49 -21.69
C ILE A 83 19.52 9.09 -23.04
N VAL A 84 20.83 9.33 -23.19
CA VAL A 84 21.54 9.14 -24.47
C VAL A 84 22.26 7.79 -24.53
N ASN A 85 22.63 7.23 -23.37
CA ASN A 85 23.34 5.96 -23.27
C ASN A 85 23.15 5.31 -21.90
N ILE A 86 23.01 3.98 -21.85
CA ILE A 86 22.97 3.18 -20.61
C ILE A 86 24.10 2.16 -20.68
N GLN A 87 25.11 2.28 -19.80
CA GLN A 87 26.14 1.25 -19.65
C GLN A 87 25.73 0.27 -18.56
N SER A 88 25.40 -0.96 -18.95
CA SER A 88 25.28 -2.08 -18.03
C SER A 88 26.66 -2.70 -17.86
N HIS A 89 27.18 -2.70 -16.64
CA HIS A 89 28.40 -3.43 -16.28
C HIS A 89 28.07 -4.88 -15.93
#